data_AF-A0A3B8W6G4-F1
#
_entry.id   AF-A0A3B8W6G4-F1
#
_cell.length_a   1.000
_cell.length_b   1.000
_cell.length_c   1.000
_cell.angle_alpha   90.00
_cell.angle_beta   90.00
_cell.angle_gamma   90.00
#
_symmetry.space_group_name_H-M   'P 1'
#
loop_
_entity.id
_entity.type
_entity.pdbx_description
1 polymer ?
#
loop_
_entity_poly.entity_id
_entity_poly.type
_entity_poly.pdbx_seq_one_letter_code
_entity_poly.pdbx_strand_id
1 'polypeptide(L)'
;AQSYRIFIHPSSLVTVFGSTNVNQFRFKYTEQLEIKKPVDVLRSNRELRLKGGDIPLKIKAFDSGNSIMNSDFRKMMKEEENPYIQVELAALIPEWDEHGSWTKGKAEVMVEMK
;
A
#
# COMPACT_ATOMS: atom_id res chain seq x y z
N ALA A 1 -6.87 15.71 16.71
CA ALA A 1 -6.08 15.08 15.63
C ALA A 1 -5.15 16.12 15.06
N GLN A 2 -3.95 15.73 14.64
CA GLN A 2 -2.97 16.62 14.00
C GLN A 2 -2.73 16.13 12.58
N SER A 3 -2.59 17.05 11.63
CA SER A 3 -2.44 16.71 10.21
C SER A 3 -0.97 16.63 9.82
N TYR A 4 -0.57 15.57 9.13
CA TYR A 4 0.81 15.32 8.72
C TYR A 4 0.91 15.03 7.22
N ARG A 5 2.06 15.36 6.62
CA ARG A 5 2.45 14.82 5.31
C ARG A 5 3.31 13.59 5.52
N ILE A 6 2.93 12.50 4.87
CA ILE A 6 3.67 11.23 4.91
C ILE A 6 4.41 11.07 3.60
N PHE A 7 5.70 10.78 3.69
CA PHE A 7 6.55 10.49 2.54
C PHE A 7 6.89 9.00 2.55
N ILE A 8 6.57 8.30 1.47
CA ILE A 8 6.96 6.91 1.28
C ILE A 8 8.34 6.92 0.63
N HIS A 9 9.28 6.17 1.21
CA HIS A 9 10.65 6.14 0.72
C HIS A 9 10.69 5.54 -0.71
N PRO A 10 11.49 6.07 -1.65
CA PRO A 10 11.53 5.55 -3.02
C PRO A 10 11.96 4.08 -3.15
N SER A 11 12.62 3.54 -2.14
CA SER A 11 12.99 2.11 -2.08
C SER A 11 11.88 1.20 -1.55
N SER A 12 10.72 1.74 -1.18
CA SER A 12 9.56 0.95 -0.76
C SER A 12 9.02 0.14 -1.94
N LEU A 13 8.54 -1.06 -1.65
CA LEU A 13 8.08 -2.02 -2.66
C LEU A 13 6.69 -2.50 -2.34
N VAL A 14 5.85 -2.62 -3.36
CA VAL A 14 4.58 -3.35 -3.30
C VAL A 14 4.66 -4.52 -4.27
N THR A 15 4.27 -5.69 -3.80
CA THR A 15 4.24 -6.91 -4.62
C THR A 15 2.96 -7.68 -4.33
N VAL A 16 2.24 -8.03 -5.38
CA VAL A 16 1.10 -8.94 -5.31
C VAL A 16 1.62 -10.35 -5.58
N PHE A 17 1.30 -11.26 -4.67
CA PHE A 17 1.58 -12.68 -4.80
C PHE A 17 0.26 -13.41 -4.94
N GLY A 18 0.22 -14.37 -5.85
CA GLY A 18 -0.89 -15.31 -5.93
C GLY A 18 -0.46 -16.64 -6.51
N SER A 19 -1.37 -17.60 -6.46
CA SER A 19 -1.13 -18.94 -6.96
C SER A 19 -2.40 -19.52 -7.56
N THR A 20 -2.20 -20.40 -8.52
CA THR A 20 -3.19 -21.36 -9.00
C THR A 20 -2.78 -22.76 -8.55
N ASN A 21 -3.59 -23.77 -8.85
CA ASN A 21 -3.25 -25.16 -8.57
C ASN A 21 -1.97 -25.63 -9.31
N VAL A 22 -1.54 -24.89 -10.33
CA VAL A 22 -0.43 -25.28 -11.20
C VAL A 22 0.77 -24.34 -11.05
N ASN A 23 0.53 -23.02 -10.93
CA ASN A 23 1.59 -22.01 -11.00
C ASN A 23 1.46 -20.94 -9.91
N GLN A 24 2.60 -20.41 -9.47
CA GLN A 24 2.66 -19.18 -8.66
C GLN A 24 2.92 -17.98 -9.56
N PHE A 25 2.35 -16.83 -9.21
CA PHE A 25 2.57 -15.58 -9.92
C PHE A 25 2.91 -14.45 -8.96
N ARG A 26 3.72 -13.51 -9.47
CA ARG A 26 4.22 -12.36 -8.74
C ARG A 26 4.12 -11.14 -9.66
N PHE A 27 3.48 -10.09 -9.17
CA PHE A 27 3.44 -8.79 -9.84
C PHE A 27 4.09 -7.74 -8.95
N LYS A 28 5.12 -7.06 -9.47
CA LYS A 28 5.80 -5.95 -8.78
C LYS A 28 5.19 -4.64 -9.23
N TYR A 29 4.92 -3.75 -8.29
CA TYR A 29 4.53 -2.38 -8.61
C TYR A 29 5.76 -1.60 -9.07
N THR A 30 5.64 -0.89 -10.20
CA THR A 30 6.77 -0.25 -10.89
C THR A 30 6.76 1.28 -10.80
N GLU A 31 5.65 1.88 -10.38
CA GLU A 31 5.56 3.33 -10.17
C GLU A 31 5.90 3.72 -8.73
N GLN A 32 6.18 5.01 -8.51
CA GLN A 32 6.43 5.54 -7.16
C GLN A 32 5.16 5.50 -6.32
N LEU A 33 5.31 5.12 -5.05
CA LEU A 33 4.23 5.14 -4.05
C LEU A 33 4.10 6.55 -3.47
N GLU A 34 2.87 7.05 -3.37
CA GLU A 34 2.60 8.39 -2.85
C GLU A 34 1.29 8.44 -2.06
N ILE A 35 1.30 9.22 -0.97
CA ILE A 35 0.10 9.69 -0.27
C ILE A 35 -0.05 11.16 -0.59
N LYS A 36 -1.03 11.51 -1.43
CA LYS A 36 -1.17 12.87 -1.97
C LYS A 36 -1.72 13.88 -0.97
N LYS A 37 -2.60 13.43 -0.08
CA LYS A 37 -3.32 14.28 0.85
C LYS A 37 -2.66 14.24 2.22
N PRO A 38 -2.73 15.34 3.00
CA PRO A 38 -2.40 15.28 4.41
C PRO A 38 -3.24 14.21 5.10
N VAL A 39 -2.64 13.53 6.07
CA VAL A 39 -3.25 12.47 6.84
C VAL A 39 -3.50 12.97 8.25
N ASP A 40 -4.73 12.83 8.73
CA ASP A 40 -5.07 13.18 10.10
C ASP A 40 -4.63 12.05 11.01
N VAL A 41 -3.80 12.38 11.99
CA VAL A 41 -3.27 11.43 12.96
C VAL A 41 -3.85 11.70 14.33
N LEU A 42 -4.41 10.64 14.91
CA LEU A 42 -4.85 10.60 16.28
C LEU A 42 -3.93 9.65 17.05
N ARG A 43 -3.12 10.22 17.95
CA ARG A 43 -2.28 9.45 18.85
C ARG A 43 -3.14 8.88 19.96
N SER A 44 -3.13 7.56 20.10
CA SER A 44 -3.78 6.86 21.20
C SER A 44 -2.76 5.90 21.80
N ASN A 45 -2.38 6.12 23.06
CA ASN A 45 -1.32 5.37 23.74
C ASN A 45 -0.01 5.35 22.93
N ARG A 46 0.38 4.15 22.46
CA ARG A 46 1.58 3.85 21.67
C ARG A 46 1.28 3.64 20.18
N GLU A 47 0.07 3.96 19.72
CA GLU A 47 -0.35 3.83 18.33
C GLU A 47 -0.69 5.19 17.73
N LEU A 48 -0.48 5.31 16.43
CA LEU A 48 -0.92 6.42 15.61
C LEU A 48 -2.05 5.89 14.73
N ARG A 49 -3.27 6.36 14.93
CA ARG A 49 -4.42 6.05 14.07
C ARG A 49 -4.52 7.12 12.99
N LEU A 50 -4.61 6.71 11.74
CA LEU A 50 -4.55 7.56 10.58
C LEU A 50 -5.91 7.62 9.88
N LYS A 51 -6.25 8.77 9.32
CA LYS A 51 -7.43 8.97 8.47
C LYS A 51 -7.03 9.72 7.21
N GLY A 52 -7.34 9.14 6.05
CA GLY A 52 -6.97 9.69 4.73
C GLY A 52 -5.59 9.24 4.24
N GLY A 53 -5.05 8.15 4.79
CA GLY A 53 -3.79 7.53 4.39
C GLY A 53 -3.87 6.75 3.08
N ASP A 54 -4.50 7.34 2.06
CA ASP A 54 -4.81 6.70 0.79
C ASP A 54 -3.58 6.58 -0.12
N ILE A 55 -3.26 5.35 -0.51
CA ILE A 55 -2.20 4.99 -1.46
C ILE A 55 -2.88 4.31 -2.68
N PRO A 56 -3.25 5.09 -3.72
CA PRO A 56 -3.86 4.52 -4.91
C PRO A 56 -2.81 3.82 -5.77
N LEU A 57 -2.98 2.52 -6.00
CA LEU A 57 -2.08 1.71 -6.83
C LEU A 57 -2.70 1.44 -8.19
N LYS A 58 -2.10 1.95 -9.27
CA LYS A 58 -2.60 1.70 -10.62
C LYS A 58 -2.43 0.23 -11.00
N ILE A 59 -3.49 -0.41 -11.49
CA ILE A 59 -3.41 -1.82 -11.90
C ILE A 59 -2.38 -2.01 -13.03
N LYS A 60 -2.37 -1.16 -14.06
CA LYS A 60 -1.37 -1.19 -15.13
C LYS A 60 0.09 -1.12 -14.69
N ALA A 61 0.38 -0.57 -13.51
CA ALA A 61 1.75 -0.41 -13.01
C ALA A 61 2.30 -1.69 -12.35
N PHE A 62 1.47 -2.73 -12.24
CA PHE A 62 1.90 -4.06 -11.82
C PHE A 62 2.47 -4.87 -13.00
N ASP A 63 3.69 -5.38 -12.82
CA ASP A 63 4.40 -6.15 -13.83
C ASP A 63 4.94 -7.47 -13.28
N SER A 64 4.67 -8.56 -14.00
CA SER A 64 5.22 -9.90 -13.75
C SER A 64 6.44 -10.23 -14.62
N GLY A 65 6.77 -9.40 -15.61
CA GLY A 65 7.73 -9.71 -16.68
C GLY A 65 7.14 -10.57 -17.81
N ASN A 66 5.88 -11.01 -17.70
CA ASN A 66 5.17 -11.76 -18.74
C ASN A 66 3.91 -10.99 -19.20
N SER A 67 3.87 -10.59 -20.47
CA SER A 67 2.81 -9.75 -21.03
C SER A 67 1.43 -10.41 -21.01
N ILE A 68 1.36 -11.74 -21.18
CA ILE A 68 0.11 -12.51 -21.14
C ILE A 68 -0.43 -12.50 -19.71
N MET A 69 0.40 -12.83 -18.72
CA MET A 69 0.01 -12.80 -17.30
C MET A 69 -0.40 -11.40 -16.84
N ASN A 70 0.28 -10.35 -17.31
CA ASN A 70 -0.11 -8.97 -17.03
C ASN A 70 -1.49 -8.64 -17.62
N SER A 71 -1.80 -9.12 -18.83
CA SER A 71 -3.11 -8.95 -19.45
C SER A 71 -4.21 -9.65 -18.66
N ASP A 72 -3.96 -10.90 -18.25
CA ASP A 72 -4.92 -11.68 -17.46
C ASP A 72 -5.15 -11.05 -16.08
N PHE A 73 -4.09 -10.55 -15.43
CA PHE A 73 -4.21 -9.81 -14.18
C PHE A 73 -5.07 -8.55 -14.34
N ARG A 74 -4.80 -7.72 -15.36
CA ARG A 74 -5.60 -6.51 -15.64
C ARG A 74 -7.08 -6.83 -15.85
N LYS A 75 -7.38 -7.89 -16.60
CA LYS A 75 -8.76 -8.36 -16.82
C LYS A 75 -9.42 -8.87 -15.55
N MET A 76 -8.72 -9.70 -14.78
CA MET A 76 -9.21 -10.23 -13.50
C MET A 76 -9.56 -9.11 -12.52
N MET A 77 -8.73 -8.06 -12.50
CA MET A 77 -8.91 -6.87 -11.68
C MET A 77 -9.96 -5.90 -12.24
N LYS A 78 -10.55 -6.18 -13.41
CA LYS A 78 -11.48 -5.29 -14.12
C LYS A 78 -10.94 -3.86 -14.28
N GLU A 79 -9.68 -3.75 -14.72
CA GLU A 79 -8.98 -2.46 -14.79
C GLU A 79 -9.76 -1.35 -15.51
N GLU A 80 -10.52 -1.69 -16.57
CA GLU A 80 -11.31 -0.71 -17.33
C GLU A 80 -12.41 -0.06 -16.48
N GLU A 81 -13.03 -0.83 -15.58
CA GLU A 81 -14.07 -0.34 -14.66
C GLU A 81 -13.42 0.31 -13.42
N ASN A 82 -12.37 -0.31 -12.91
CA ASN A 82 -11.72 0.06 -11.65
C ASN A 82 -10.20 0.07 -11.80
N PRO A 83 -9.59 1.17 -12.26
CA PRO A 83 -8.17 1.19 -12.63
C PRO A 83 -7.18 1.21 -11.46
N TYR A 84 -7.68 1.19 -10.22
CA TYR A 84 -6.86 1.32 -9.01
C TYR A 84 -7.20 0.25 -7.97
N ILE A 85 -6.17 -0.27 -7.32
CA ILE A 85 -6.28 -0.94 -6.02
C ILE A 85 -6.09 0.13 -4.96
N GLN A 86 -7.05 0.26 -4.05
CA GLN A 86 -6.97 1.22 -2.96
C GLN A 86 -6.30 0.56 -1.75
N VAL A 87 -5.18 1.13 -1.31
CA VAL A 87 -4.56 0.76 -0.03
C VAL A 87 -4.71 1.93 0.93
N GLU A 88 -5.28 1.70 2.11
CA GLU A 88 -5.37 2.69 3.17
C GLU A 88 -4.39 2.33 4.29
N LEU A 89 -3.49 3.27 4.62
CA LEU A 89 -2.67 3.21 5.83
C LEU A 89 -3.53 3.61 7.04
N ALA A 90 -4.00 2.62 7.80
CA ALA A 90 -4.95 2.81 8.88
C ALA A 90 -4.29 3.11 10.24
N ALA A 91 -3.15 2.48 10.52
CA ALA A 91 -2.40 2.69 11.75
C ALA A 91 -0.90 2.54 11.56
N LEU A 92 -0.13 3.26 12.38
CA LEU A 92 1.27 2.99 12.63
C LEU A 92 1.42 2.58 14.09
N ILE A 93 2.17 1.50 14.31
CA ILE A 93 2.46 0.92 15.63
C ILE A 93 3.98 0.99 15.80
N PRO A 94 4.52 2.12 16.30
CA PRO A 94 5.95 2.27 16.49
C PRO A 94 6.52 1.35 17.57
N GLU A 95 7.74 0.88 17.34
CA GLU A 95 8.59 0.26 18.36
C GLU A 95 9.32 1.37 19.12
N TRP A 96 8.68 1.84 20.19
CA TRP A 96 9.20 2.92 21.03
C TRP A 96 10.43 2.46 21.82
N ASP A 97 11.48 3.29 21.83
CA ASP A 97 12.64 3.12 22.70
C ASP A 97 12.41 3.69 24.11
N GLU A 98 13.40 3.52 24.99
CA GLU A 98 13.39 4.01 26.38
C GLU A 98 13.29 5.54 26.48
N HIS A 99 13.64 6.26 25.42
CA HIS A 99 13.59 7.72 25.34
C HIS A 99 12.31 8.23 24.67
N GLY A 100 11.37 7.34 24.34
CA GLY A 100 10.12 7.71 23.67
C GLY A 100 10.29 8.13 22.21
N SER A 101 11.41 7.76 21.57
CA SER A 101 11.64 7.89 20.14
C SER A 101 11.41 6.56 19.42
N TRP A 102 11.27 6.60 18.09
CA TRP A 102 11.11 5.39 17.29
C TRP A 102 11.71 5.57 15.90
N THR A 103 12.25 4.47 15.36
CA THR A 103 12.77 4.39 13.97
C THR A 103 12.20 3.21 13.20
N LYS A 104 11.48 2.32 13.89
CA LYS A 104 10.88 1.09 13.37
C LYS A 104 9.48 0.94 13.93
N GLY A 105 8.69 0.12 13.27
CA GLY A 105 7.33 -0.16 13.66
C GLY A 105 6.61 -0.99 12.62
N LYS A 106 5.35 -1.28 12.92
CA LYS A 106 4.43 -1.95 11.99
C LYS A 106 3.40 -0.96 11.48
N ALA A 107 2.83 -1.28 10.33
CA ALA A 107 1.71 -0.55 9.77
C ALA A 107 0.51 -1.50 9.66
N GLU A 108 -0.67 -1.01 10.00
CA GLU A 108 -1.93 -1.65 9.62
C GLU A 108 -2.38 -1.04 8.30
N VAL A 109 -2.61 -1.88 7.30
CA VAL A 109 -3.11 -1.47 5.99
C VAL A 109 -4.41 -2.19 5.68
N MET A 110 -5.34 -1.47 5.07
CA MET A 110 -6.57 -2.03 4.50
C MET A 110 -6.45 -2.00 2.98
N VAL A 111 -6.90 -3.06 2.32
CA VAL A 111 -6.85 -3.17 0.86
C VAL A 111 -8.26 -3.37 0.35
N GLU A 112 -8.69 -2.46 -0.51
CA GLU A 112 -9.99 -2.53 -1.18
C GLU A 112 -9.80 -2.57 -2.70
N MET A 113 -10.51 -3.51 -3.32
CA MET A 113 -10.67 -3.59 -4.77
C MET A 113 -12.06 -3.03 -5.03
N LYS A 114 -12.12 -1.81 -5.57
CA LYS A 114 -13.40 -1.22 -5.99
C LYS A 114 -13.82 -1.80 -7.33
#